data_AF-A0A812ND32-F1
#
_entry.id   AF-A0A812ND32-F1
#
_cell.length_a   1.000
_cell.length_b   1.000
_cell.length_c   1.000
_cell.angle_alpha   90.00
_cell.angle_beta   90.00
_cell.angle_gamma   90.00
#
_symmetry.space_group_name_H-M   'P 1'
#
loop_
_entity.id
_entity.type
_entity.pdbx_description
1 polymer ?
#
loop_
_entity_poly.entity_id
_entity_poly.type
_entity_poly.pdbx_seq_one_letter_code
_entity_poly.pdbx_strand_id
1 'polypeptide(L)'
;MLRVHKASGELLLALSEEACRELHVGPDPAVRELKRRLQGLCGQPRFRQRLLQGTVALEEDAGLTAPADLQLVLLPFSPASAAELAALKTAAEADDVDALEELLQLAKDVNLKVDRQGRAALHLAASSGSLRAARLLLEASATVDAANYTGSAPLLDAARAGHVEVARALLEARADKDRANKGLNTPLSAAALGTSGTAADMTRLLLEARADLRRACAGGQGPLHVACSHPSGLDVVRVFLQARVDIDRVDSSGRTALCVAAPWMLFLE
;
A
#
# COMPACT_ATOMS: atom_id res chain seq x y z
N MET A 1 13.97 -4.62 -32.47
CA MET A 1 14.56 -3.54 -31.63
C MET A 1 13.44 -2.89 -30.80
N LEU A 2 13.69 -2.38 -29.58
CA LEU A 2 12.68 -1.63 -28.80
C LEU A 2 13.11 -0.17 -28.63
N ARG A 3 12.24 0.78 -29.01
CA ARG A 3 12.47 2.22 -28.85
C ARG A 3 11.49 2.82 -27.84
N VAL A 4 11.99 3.48 -26.81
CA VAL A 4 11.18 4.15 -25.78
C VAL A 4 11.11 5.64 -26.09
N HIS A 5 9.89 6.17 -26.18
CA HIS A 5 9.62 7.57 -26.48
C HIS A 5 8.78 8.23 -25.38
N LYS A 6 8.93 9.54 -25.23
CA LYS A 6 7.91 10.37 -24.57
C LYS A 6 6.71 10.55 -25.50
N ALA A 7 5.57 10.94 -24.94
CA ALA A 7 4.40 11.34 -25.71
C ALA A 7 4.65 12.53 -26.67
N SER A 8 5.71 13.32 -26.45
CA SER A 8 6.15 14.38 -27.37
C SER A 8 6.84 13.86 -28.65
N GLY A 9 7.14 12.56 -28.73
CA GLY A 9 7.90 11.94 -29.81
C GLY A 9 9.42 11.90 -29.57
N GLU A 10 9.91 12.46 -28.46
CA GLU A 10 11.33 12.41 -28.08
C GLU A 10 11.76 10.97 -27.74
N LEU A 11 12.82 10.47 -28.39
CA LEU A 11 13.43 9.17 -28.09
C LEU A 11 14.24 9.26 -26.79
N LEU A 12 13.92 8.40 -25.82
CA LEU A 12 14.61 8.30 -24.53
C LEU A 12 15.63 7.18 -24.48
N LEU A 13 15.29 6.03 -25.05
CA LEU A 13 16.11 4.82 -24.96
C LEU A 13 15.87 3.96 -26.19
N ALA A 14 16.93 3.31 -26.67
CA ALA A 14 16.85 2.30 -27.71
C ALA A 14 17.56 1.04 -27.21
N LEU A 15 16.83 -0.08 -27.15
CA LEU A 15 17.36 -1.38 -26.77
C LEU A 15 17.60 -2.23 -28.01
N SER A 16 18.77 -2.88 -28.06
CA SER A 16 19.11 -3.84 -29.11
C SER A 16 18.21 -5.08 -29.05
N GLU A 17 18.25 -5.91 -30.09
CA GLU A 17 17.49 -7.16 -30.09
C GLU A 17 17.91 -8.12 -28.98
N GLU A 18 19.20 -8.16 -28.65
CA GLU A 18 19.74 -9.00 -27.59
C GLU A 18 19.16 -8.61 -26.23
N ALA A 19 19.18 -7.31 -25.91
CA ALA A 19 18.56 -6.78 -24.69
C ALA A 19 17.04 -7.03 -24.66
N CYS A 20 16.37 -7.00 -25.81
CA CYS A 20 14.95 -7.33 -25.89
C CYS A 20 14.68 -8.83 -25.65
N ARG A 21 15.56 -9.73 -26.11
CA ARG A 21 15.44 -11.17 -25.85
C ARG A 21 15.57 -11.50 -24.37
N GLU A 22 16.46 -10.81 -23.65
CA GLU A 22 16.60 -10.95 -22.19
C GLU A 22 15.34 -10.49 -21.43
N LEU A 23 14.64 -9.49 -21.96
CA LEU A 23 13.33 -9.08 -21.44
C LEU A 23 12.22 -10.10 -21.74
N HIS A 24 12.40 -10.97 -22.74
CA HIS A 24 11.36 -11.81 -23.34
C HIS A 24 11.53 -13.32 -23.01
N VAL A 25 11.41 -13.67 -21.73
CA VAL A 25 11.48 -15.07 -21.26
C VAL A 25 10.21 -15.40 -20.47
N GLY A 26 9.15 -15.86 -21.16
CA GLY A 26 7.94 -16.36 -20.50
C GLY A 26 6.81 -16.77 -21.47
N PRO A 27 5.93 -17.72 -21.07
CA PRO A 27 4.78 -18.17 -21.86
C PRO A 27 3.46 -17.38 -21.63
N ASP A 28 3.45 -16.38 -20.73
CA ASP A 28 2.29 -15.56 -20.34
C ASP A 28 2.02 -14.42 -21.36
N PRO A 29 0.87 -13.70 -21.33
CA PRO A 29 0.58 -12.68 -22.35
C PRO A 29 1.69 -11.65 -22.39
N ALA A 30 2.38 -11.63 -23.52
CA ALA A 30 3.75 -11.16 -23.58
C ALA A 30 3.85 -9.65 -23.36
N VAL A 31 2.77 -8.90 -23.62
CA VAL A 31 2.74 -7.44 -23.49
C VAL A 31 2.64 -6.99 -22.04
N ARG A 32 1.72 -7.54 -21.24
CA ARG A 32 1.57 -7.18 -19.81
C ARG A 32 2.89 -7.40 -19.05
N GLU A 33 3.48 -8.57 -19.22
CA GLU A 33 4.74 -8.93 -18.55
C GLU A 33 5.91 -8.09 -19.06
N LEU A 34 5.99 -7.84 -20.38
CA LEU A 34 6.99 -6.93 -20.93
C LEU A 34 6.86 -5.52 -20.34
N LYS A 35 5.65 -4.97 -20.23
CA LYS A 35 5.43 -3.65 -19.62
C LYS A 35 5.83 -3.60 -18.14
N ARG A 36 5.55 -4.68 -17.38
CA ARG A 36 6.02 -4.80 -15.99
C ARG A 36 7.54 -4.79 -15.90
N ARG A 37 8.25 -5.52 -16.77
CA ARG A 37 9.72 -5.51 -16.80
C ARG A 37 10.27 -4.15 -17.21
N LEU A 38 9.62 -3.51 -18.19
CA LEU A 38 10.00 -2.17 -18.65
C LEU A 38 9.83 -1.11 -17.57
N GLN A 39 8.95 -1.29 -16.58
CA GLN A 39 8.84 -0.37 -15.44
C GLN A 39 10.18 -0.17 -14.73
N GLY A 40 10.99 -1.22 -14.58
CA GLY A 40 12.32 -1.11 -13.96
C GLY A 40 13.31 -0.27 -14.79
N LEU A 41 13.12 -0.20 -16.11
CA LEU A 41 13.98 0.56 -17.02
C LEU A 41 13.48 2.00 -17.25
N CYS A 42 12.17 2.20 -17.34
CA CYS A 42 11.58 3.50 -17.66
C CYS A 42 11.06 4.26 -16.44
N GLY A 43 10.99 3.62 -15.27
CA GLY A 43 10.49 4.23 -14.02
C GLY A 43 9.00 4.60 -14.08
N GLN A 44 8.23 4.03 -15.01
CA GLN A 44 6.80 4.29 -15.18
C GLN A 44 6.01 2.98 -15.07
N PRO A 45 4.85 2.95 -14.37
CA PRO A 45 4.04 1.73 -14.25
C PRO A 45 3.46 1.31 -15.60
N ARG A 46 3.04 0.04 -15.73
CA ARG A 46 2.47 -0.50 -16.98
C ARG A 46 1.29 0.31 -17.54
N PHE A 47 0.50 0.93 -16.66
CA PHE A 47 -0.63 1.78 -17.02
C PHE A 47 -0.23 3.10 -17.68
N ARG A 48 1.05 3.48 -17.57
CA ARG A 48 1.66 4.66 -18.20
C ARG A 48 2.44 4.28 -19.46
N GLN A 49 2.33 3.03 -19.90
CA GLN A 49 3.07 2.46 -21.00
C GLN A 49 2.12 2.04 -22.12
N ARG A 50 2.29 2.63 -23.30
CA ARG A 50 1.61 2.20 -24.53
C ARG A 50 2.62 1.53 -25.45
N LEU A 51 2.46 0.23 -25.66
CA LEU A 51 3.32 -0.54 -26.56
C LEU A 51 2.69 -0.56 -27.96
N LEU A 52 3.48 -0.24 -28.97
CA LEU A 52 3.09 -0.18 -30.37
C LEU A 52 3.93 -1.16 -31.18
N GLN A 53 3.31 -1.82 -32.14
CA GLN A 53 3.97 -2.57 -33.21
C GLN A 53 3.67 -1.86 -34.53
N GLY A 54 4.66 -1.17 -35.09
CA GLY A 54 4.41 -0.18 -36.15
C GLY A 54 3.53 0.97 -35.62
N THR A 55 2.33 1.11 -36.17
CA THR A 55 1.32 2.12 -35.75
C THR A 55 0.21 1.55 -34.87
N VAL A 56 0.19 0.24 -34.65
CA VAL A 56 -0.89 -0.46 -33.94
C VAL A 56 -0.56 -0.58 -32.47
N ALA A 57 -1.48 -0.14 -31.61
CA ALA A 57 -1.39 -0.36 -30.16
C ALA A 57 -1.70 -1.81 -29.82
N LEU A 58 -0.78 -2.42 -29.06
CA LEU A 58 -0.95 -3.78 -28.57
C LEU A 58 -1.77 -3.78 -27.27
N GLU A 59 -2.74 -4.67 -27.21
CA GLU A 59 -3.51 -4.96 -26.01
C GLU A 59 -2.66 -5.74 -24.99
N GLU A 60 -3.05 -5.70 -23.71
CA GLU A 60 -2.30 -6.35 -22.62
C GLU A 60 -2.15 -7.86 -22.83
N ASP A 61 -3.18 -8.50 -23.41
CA ASP A 61 -3.26 -9.95 -23.61
C ASP A 61 -2.72 -10.41 -24.98
N ALA A 62 -2.20 -9.48 -25.80
CA ALA A 62 -1.67 -9.82 -27.11
C ALA A 62 -0.37 -10.65 -27.00
N GLY A 63 -0.28 -11.69 -27.82
CA GLY A 63 0.98 -12.42 -28.04
C GLY A 63 1.95 -11.57 -28.86
N LEU A 64 3.22 -11.56 -28.48
CA LEU A 64 4.28 -10.92 -29.26
C LEU A 64 4.81 -11.93 -30.28
N THR A 65 4.56 -11.68 -31.57
CA THR A 65 5.18 -12.44 -32.67
C THR A 65 6.58 -11.87 -32.96
N ALA A 66 7.49 -12.74 -33.43
CA ALA A 66 8.94 -12.56 -33.64
C ALA A 66 9.42 -11.17 -34.14
N PRO A 67 10.72 -10.83 -33.93
CA PRO A 67 11.18 -9.55 -33.38
C PRO A 67 10.68 -8.36 -34.20
N ALA A 68 9.54 -7.81 -33.80
CA ALA A 68 9.03 -6.60 -34.42
C ALA A 68 9.74 -5.36 -33.86
N ASP A 69 9.82 -4.31 -34.69
CA ASP A 69 10.18 -2.99 -34.22
C ASP A 69 9.09 -2.48 -33.27
N LEU A 70 9.34 -2.66 -31.97
CA LEU A 70 8.43 -2.23 -30.92
C LEU A 70 8.74 -0.79 -30.54
N GLN A 71 7.69 -0.01 -30.32
CA GLN A 71 7.80 1.33 -29.77
C GLN A 71 7.02 1.39 -28.46
N LEU A 72 7.69 1.77 -27.39
CA LEU A 72 7.07 2.08 -26.11
C LEU A 72 6.86 3.59 -26.03
N VAL A 73 5.62 4.04 -25.85
CA VAL A 73 5.30 5.45 -25.61
C VAL A 73 4.89 5.63 -24.16
N LEU A 74 5.59 6.51 -23.44
CA LEU A 74 5.27 6.88 -22.07
C LEU A 74 4.18 7.95 -22.06
N LEU A 75 3.04 7.62 -21.48
CA LEU A 75 1.85 8.46 -21.45
C LEU A 75 1.92 9.49 -20.32
N PRO A 76 1.52 10.75 -20.53
CA PRO A 76 1.26 11.70 -19.45
C PRO A 76 -0.03 11.32 -18.69
N PHE A 77 -0.27 11.96 -17.54
CA PHE A 77 -1.48 11.69 -16.77
C PHE A 77 -2.65 12.37 -17.46
N SER A 78 -3.75 11.66 -17.62
CA SER A 78 -4.99 12.28 -18.08
C SER A 78 -5.70 12.97 -16.91
N PRO A 79 -6.32 14.14 -17.12
CA PRO A 79 -7.12 14.78 -16.08
C PRO A 79 -8.27 13.86 -15.67
N ALA A 80 -8.59 13.82 -14.38
CA ALA A 80 -9.68 13.03 -13.84
C ALA A 80 -10.93 13.91 -13.64
N SER A 81 -12.07 13.46 -14.15
CA SER A 81 -13.38 14.04 -13.87
C SER A 81 -13.86 13.64 -12.48
N ALA A 82 -14.85 14.37 -11.94
CA ALA A 82 -15.45 14.03 -10.65
C ALA A 82 -16.09 12.64 -10.65
N ALA A 83 -16.67 12.21 -11.78
CA ALA A 83 -17.24 10.87 -11.93
C ALA A 83 -16.17 9.78 -11.88
N GLU A 84 -15.03 9.98 -12.55
CA GLU A 84 -13.91 9.02 -12.53
C GLU A 84 -13.27 8.93 -11.13
N LEU A 85 -13.15 10.05 -10.40
CA LEU A 85 -12.67 10.02 -9.02
C LEU A 85 -13.64 9.27 -8.09
N ALA A 86 -14.95 9.44 -8.30
CA ALA A 86 -15.97 8.70 -7.56
C ALA A 86 -15.95 7.20 -7.88
N ALA A 87 -15.74 6.85 -9.15
CA ALA A 87 -15.57 5.47 -9.59
C ALA A 87 -14.29 4.85 -9.01
N LEU A 88 -13.16 5.57 -9.05
CA LEU A 88 -11.89 5.15 -8.46
C LEU A 88 -12.03 4.89 -6.95
N LYS A 89 -12.74 5.77 -6.25
CA LYS A 89 -13.08 5.59 -4.84
C LYS A 89 -13.86 4.29 -4.63
N THR A 90 -14.96 4.12 -5.36
CA THR A 90 -15.89 2.99 -5.19
C THR A 90 -15.20 1.67 -5.50
N ALA A 91 -14.44 1.62 -6.59
CA ALA A 91 -13.70 0.43 -7.00
C ALA A 91 -12.65 0.01 -5.95
N ALA A 92 -11.91 0.97 -5.39
CA ALA A 92 -10.94 0.70 -4.33
C ALA A 92 -11.61 0.20 -3.03
N GLU A 93 -12.75 0.79 -2.64
CA GLU A 93 -13.48 0.36 -1.44
C GLU A 93 -14.12 -1.02 -1.60
N ALA A 94 -14.59 -1.37 -2.80
CA ALA A 94 -15.33 -2.61 -3.08
C ALA A 94 -14.44 -3.80 -3.52
N ASP A 95 -13.12 -3.61 -3.61
CA ASP A 95 -12.18 -4.58 -4.20
C ASP A 95 -12.51 -4.94 -5.66
N ASP A 96 -13.10 -4.00 -6.40
CA ASP A 96 -13.45 -4.13 -7.82
C ASP A 96 -12.22 -3.85 -8.68
N VAL A 97 -11.43 -4.91 -8.89
CA VAL A 97 -10.18 -4.86 -9.64
C VAL A 97 -10.42 -4.56 -11.12
N ASP A 98 -11.55 -4.98 -11.68
CA ASP A 98 -11.83 -4.83 -13.10
C ASP A 98 -12.15 -3.37 -13.43
N ALA A 99 -13.05 -2.74 -12.65
CA ALA A 99 -13.31 -1.31 -12.77
C ALA A 99 -12.06 -0.47 -12.49
N LEU A 100 -11.23 -0.90 -11.54
CA LEU A 100 -9.97 -0.24 -11.22
C LEU A 100 -8.98 -0.35 -12.38
N GLU A 101 -8.80 -1.54 -12.96
CA GLU A 101 -7.96 -1.79 -14.13
C GLU A 101 -8.36 -0.89 -15.30
N GLU A 102 -9.65 -0.84 -15.64
CA GLU A 102 -10.18 0.02 -16.71
C GLU A 102 -9.83 1.50 -16.50
N LEU A 103 -10.03 2.01 -15.28
CA LEU A 103 -9.67 3.40 -14.94
C LEU A 103 -8.17 3.66 -15.05
N LEU A 104 -7.34 2.71 -14.62
CA LEU A 104 -5.89 2.84 -14.68
C LEU A 104 -5.35 2.82 -16.11
N GLN A 105 -5.96 2.03 -17.01
CA GLN A 105 -5.61 1.99 -18.43
C GLN A 105 -5.80 3.35 -19.15
N LEU A 106 -6.58 4.27 -18.57
CA LEU A 106 -6.71 5.66 -19.01
C LEU A 106 -5.55 6.57 -18.55
N ALA A 107 -4.46 5.99 -18.02
CA ALA A 107 -3.30 6.68 -17.47
C ALA A 107 -3.70 7.74 -16.42
N LYS A 108 -4.55 7.36 -15.46
CA LYS A 108 -4.97 8.23 -14.35
C LYS A 108 -3.92 8.23 -13.24
N ASP A 109 -3.80 9.35 -12.54
CA ASP A 109 -2.95 9.43 -11.35
C ASP A 109 -3.65 8.80 -10.15
N VAL A 110 -3.11 7.68 -9.67
CA VAL A 110 -3.63 6.94 -8.50
C VAL A 110 -3.45 7.65 -7.17
N ASN A 111 -2.62 8.70 -7.15
CA ASN A 111 -2.32 9.47 -5.94
C ASN A 111 -3.28 10.64 -5.72
N LEU A 112 -4.23 10.85 -6.63
CA LEU A 112 -5.23 11.89 -6.51
C LEU A 112 -6.05 11.71 -5.23
N LYS A 113 -6.41 12.83 -4.60
CA LYS A 113 -7.27 12.84 -3.43
C LYS A 113 -8.72 12.65 -3.89
N VAL A 114 -9.34 11.56 -3.45
CA VAL A 114 -10.67 11.13 -3.90
C VAL A 114 -11.79 11.46 -2.91
N ASP A 115 -11.46 11.99 -1.74
CA ASP A 115 -12.44 12.40 -0.74
C ASP A 115 -12.05 13.62 0.11
N ARG A 116 -12.96 14.01 1.01
CA ARG A 116 -12.81 15.19 1.89
C ARG A 116 -11.78 14.99 2.99
N GLN A 117 -11.34 13.77 3.24
CA GLN A 117 -10.31 13.44 4.23
C GLN A 117 -8.91 13.47 3.60
N GLY A 118 -8.81 13.72 2.30
CA GLY A 118 -7.55 13.73 1.57
C GLY A 118 -6.99 12.32 1.39
N ARG A 119 -7.86 11.30 1.39
CA ARG A 119 -7.49 9.92 1.09
C ARG A 119 -7.29 9.76 -0.41
N ALA A 120 -6.29 8.98 -0.79
CA ALA A 120 -6.13 8.44 -2.15
C ALA A 120 -6.77 7.04 -2.19
N ALA A 121 -6.85 6.45 -3.38
CA ALA A 121 -7.44 5.11 -3.56
C ALA A 121 -6.80 4.05 -2.64
N LEU A 122 -5.48 4.13 -2.42
CA LEU A 122 -4.76 3.15 -1.58
C LEU A 122 -5.16 3.23 -0.10
N HIS A 123 -5.49 4.41 0.42
CA HIS A 123 -6.04 4.54 1.78
C HIS A 123 -7.38 3.83 1.91
N LEU A 124 -8.22 3.94 0.88
CA LEU A 124 -9.55 3.34 0.87
C LEU A 124 -9.46 1.81 0.86
N ALA A 125 -8.66 1.27 -0.06
CA ALA A 125 -8.38 -0.16 -0.13
C ALA A 125 -7.79 -0.69 1.19
N ALA A 126 -6.88 0.07 1.81
CA ALA A 126 -6.32 -0.26 3.11
C ALA A 126 -7.36 -0.27 4.24
N SER A 127 -8.26 0.72 4.28
CA SER A 127 -9.29 0.83 5.31
C SER A 127 -10.46 -0.16 5.14
N SER A 128 -10.69 -0.66 3.92
CA SER A 128 -11.76 -1.62 3.60
C SER A 128 -11.30 -3.07 3.55
N GLY A 129 -9.98 -3.32 3.58
CA GLY A 129 -9.44 -4.68 3.47
C GLY A 129 -9.36 -5.21 2.03
N SER A 130 -9.49 -4.33 1.03
CA SER A 130 -9.49 -4.65 -0.40
C SER A 130 -8.09 -5.02 -0.89
N LEU A 131 -7.67 -6.26 -0.65
CA LEU A 131 -6.32 -6.74 -0.93
C LEU A 131 -5.96 -6.68 -2.42
N ARG A 132 -6.89 -7.07 -3.30
CA ARG A 132 -6.60 -7.15 -4.73
C ARG A 132 -6.47 -5.74 -5.30
N ALA A 133 -7.36 -4.83 -4.91
CA ALA A 133 -7.27 -3.41 -5.25
C ALA A 133 -5.98 -2.78 -4.70
N ALA A 134 -5.59 -3.06 -3.45
CA ALA A 134 -4.35 -2.54 -2.88
C ALA A 134 -3.12 -2.99 -3.69
N ARG A 135 -3.03 -4.28 -4.06
CA ARG A 135 -1.94 -4.80 -4.90
C ARG A 135 -1.93 -4.13 -6.28
N LEU A 136 -3.08 -3.98 -6.92
CA LEU A 136 -3.17 -3.33 -8.22
C LEU A 136 -2.76 -1.85 -8.18
N LEU A 137 -3.16 -1.12 -7.14
CA LEU A 137 -2.75 0.27 -6.92
C LEU A 137 -1.24 0.39 -6.69
N LEU A 138 -0.64 -0.54 -5.95
CA LEU A 138 0.81 -0.60 -5.75
C LEU A 138 1.55 -0.91 -7.07
N GLU A 139 1.05 -1.83 -7.89
CA GLU A 139 1.53 -2.07 -9.26
C GLU A 139 1.44 -0.80 -10.12
N ALA A 140 0.39 0.00 -9.92
CA ALA A 140 0.20 1.31 -10.54
C ALA A 140 1.10 2.42 -9.96
N SER A 141 2.06 2.09 -9.11
CA SER A 141 2.97 3.04 -8.45
C SER A 141 2.23 4.05 -7.54
N ALA A 142 1.19 3.60 -6.84
CA ALA A 142 0.63 4.37 -5.74
C ALA A 142 1.69 4.64 -4.66
N THR A 143 1.68 5.87 -4.13
CA THR A 143 2.61 6.30 -3.09
C THR A 143 2.26 5.58 -1.79
N VAL A 144 3.08 4.59 -1.44
CA VAL A 144 2.84 3.67 -0.32
C VAL A 144 2.58 4.40 0.99
N ASP A 145 3.33 5.47 1.26
CA ASP A 145 3.23 6.29 2.47
C ASP A 145 2.50 7.64 2.24
N ALA A 146 1.59 7.70 1.28
CA ALA A 146 0.81 8.91 1.03
C ALA A 146 0.12 9.38 2.31
N ALA A 147 0.29 10.64 2.69
CA ALA A 147 -0.41 11.21 3.82
C ALA A 147 -1.81 11.70 3.41
N ASN A 148 -2.83 11.35 4.19
CA ASN A 148 -4.12 12.05 4.17
C ASN A 148 -4.07 13.33 5.02
N TYR A 149 -5.17 14.08 5.16
CA TYR A 149 -5.15 15.36 5.89
C TYR A 149 -4.84 15.22 7.39
N THR A 150 -5.04 14.03 7.97
CA THR A 150 -4.65 13.72 9.35
C THR A 150 -3.21 13.22 9.48
N GLY A 151 -2.50 13.09 8.35
CA GLY A 151 -1.16 12.53 8.29
C GLY A 151 -1.12 11.00 8.28
N SER A 152 -2.26 10.30 8.30
CA SER A 152 -2.29 8.84 8.22
C SER A 152 -1.83 8.37 6.84
N ALA A 153 -0.97 7.35 6.85
CA ALA A 153 -0.61 6.55 5.69
C ALA A 153 -1.52 5.31 5.58
N PRO A 154 -1.63 4.68 4.40
CA PRO A 154 -2.43 3.47 4.19
C PRO A 154 -2.14 2.36 5.20
N LEU A 155 -0.88 2.12 5.56
CA LEU A 155 -0.53 1.08 6.54
C LEU A 155 -1.16 1.34 7.92
N LEU A 156 -1.26 2.61 8.33
CA LEU A 156 -1.91 2.96 9.58
C LEU A 156 -3.42 2.66 9.50
N ASP A 157 -4.06 2.99 8.38
CA ASP A 157 -5.49 2.75 8.18
C ASP A 157 -5.79 1.23 8.18
N ALA A 158 -4.97 0.41 7.50
CA ALA A 158 -5.06 -1.05 7.54
C ALA A 158 -4.83 -1.62 8.95
N ALA A 159 -3.82 -1.11 9.68
CA ALA A 159 -3.52 -1.55 11.04
C ALA A 159 -4.66 -1.24 12.01
N ARG A 160 -5.26 -0.05 11.89
CA ARG A 160 -6.41 0.37 12.69
C ARG A 160 -7.67 -0.45 12.42
N ALA A 161 -7.91 -0.80 11.16
CA ALA A 161 -9.05 -1.62 10.75
C ALA A 161 -8.81 -3.13 10.93
N GLY A 162 -7.58 -3.55 11.23
CA GLY A 162 -7.22 -4.94 11.45
C GLY A 162 -7.09 -5.78 10.18
N HIS A 163 -6.83 -5.17 9.02
CA HIS A 163 -6.70 -5.85 7.73
C HIS A 163 -5.26 -6.34 7.48
N VAL A 164 -4.93 -7.48 8.07
CA VAL A 164 -3.56 -8.05 8.12
C VAL A 164 -2.97 -8.27 6.73
N GLU A 165 -3.74 -8.83 5.79
CA GLU A 165 -3.22 -9.13 4.44
C GLU A 165 -2.90 -7.86 3.65
N VAL A 166 -3.69 -6.80 3.82
CA VAL A 166 -3.38 -5.51 3.16
C VAL A 166 -2.15 -4.87 3.80
N ALA A 167 -2.03 -4.91 5.12
CA ALA A 167 -0.82 -4.45 5.81
C ALA A 167 0.43 -5.21 5.36
N ARG A 168 0.32 -6.53 5.15
CA ARG A 168 1.42 -7.36 4.62
C ARG A 168 1.83 -6.88 3.22
N ALA A 169 0.88 -6.69 2.31
CA ALA A 169 1.16 -6.19 0.97
C ALA A 169 1.81 -4.78 0.98
N LEU A 170 1.38 -3.90 1.89
CA LEU A 170 1.98 -2.58 2.06
C LEU A 170 3.43 -2.66 2.59
N LEU A 171 3.70 -3.55 3.55
CA LEU A 171 5.06 -3.79 4.07
C LEU A 171 5.98 -4.42 3.01
N GLU A 172 5.47 -5.35 2.20
CA GLU A 172 6.17 -5.90 1.02
C GLU A 172 6.55 -4.78 0.04
N ALA A 173 5.67 -3.78 -0.13
CA ALA A 173 5.91 -2.57 -0.90
C ALA A 173 6.77 -1.51 -0.17
N ARG A 174 7.41 -1.88 0.96
CA ARG A 174 8.31 -1.04 1.75
C ARG A 174 7.64 0.17 2.42
N ALA A 175 6.38 0.05 2.82
CA ALA A 175 5.73 1.02 3.69
C ALA A 175 6.57 1.31 4.95
N ASP A 176 6.61 2.56 5.39
CA ASP A 176 7.22 2.91 6.66
C ASP A 176 6.33 2.45 7.83
N LYS A 177 6.71 1.29 8.38
CA LYS A 177 6.07 0.63 9.53
C LYS A 177 5.99 1.48 10.81
N ASP A 178 6.80 2.53 10.92
CA ASP A 178 6.88 3.41 12.10
C ASP A 178 6.32 4.81 11.84
N ARG A 179 5.75 5.05 10.65
CA ARG A 179 5.21 6.34 10.25
C ARG A 179 4.01 6.72 11.12
N ALA A 180 4.19 7.74 11.93
CA ALA A 180 3.14 8.27 12.76
C ALA A 180 2.28 9.29 12.02
N ASN A 181 0.98 9.34 12.33
CA ASN A 181 0.12 10.44 11.89
C ASN A 181 0.30 11.70 12.77
N LYS A 182 -0.46 12.76 12.51
CA LYS A 182 -0.39 14.01 13.28
C LYS A 182 -0.70 13.84 14.78
N GLY A 183 -1.44 12.80 15.15
CA GLY A 183 -1.72 12.43 16.54
C GLY A 183 -0.68 11.50 17.17
N LEU A 184 0.48 11.34 16.53
CA LEU A 184 1.57 10.44 16.96
C LEU A 184 1.18 8.95 17.01
N ASN A 185 0.07 8.56 16.39
CA ASN A 185 -0.29 7.15 16.32
C ASN A 185 0.54 6.46 15.25
N THR A 186 1.21 5.37 15.59
CA THR A 186 1.91 4.49 14.67
C THR A 186 0.98 3.35 14.24
N PRO A 187 1.31 2.60 13.16
CA PRO A 187 0.61 1.37 12.84
C PRO A 187 0.55 0.39 14.03
N LEU A 188 1.65 0.28 14.80
CA LEU A 188 1.72 -0.62 15.96
C LEU A 188 0.81 -0.18 17.11
N SER A 189 0.75 1.12 17.42
CA SER A 189 -0.18 1.62 18.44
C SER A 189 -1.64 1.52 17.99
N ALA A 190 -1.91 1.67 16.69
CA ALA A 190 -3.24 1.49 16.13
C ALA A 190 -3.69 0.02 16.18
N ALA A 191 -2.80 -0.92 15.85
CA ALA A 191 -3.04 -2.36 15.98
C ALA A 191 -3.32 -2.76 17.44
N ALA A 192 -2.57 -2.18 18.39
CA ALA A 192 -2.75 -2.44 19.81
C ALA A 192 -4.06 -1.89 20.39
N LEU A 193 -4.66 -0.90 19.73
CA LEU A 193 -5.99 -0.37 20.09
C LEU A 193 -7.13 -1.23 19.50
N GLY A 194 -6.83 -2.07 18.51
CA GLY A 194 -7.81 -2.90 17.84
C GLY A 194 -8.55 -3.82 18.82
N THR A 195 -9.87 -3.86 18.70
CA THR A 195 -10.73 -4.76 19.48
C THR A 195 -11.13 -6.01 18.71
N SER A 196 -10.70 -6.14 17.45
CA SER A 196 -10.95 -7.29 16.60
C SER A 196 -10.04 -8.46 16.97
N GLY A 197 -10.47 -9.69 16.67
CA GLY A 197 -9.62 -10.89 16.81
C GLY A 197 -8.34 -10.84 15.96
N THR A 198 -8.24 -9.92 14.99
CA THR A 198 -7.06 -9.73 14.14
C THR A 198 -6.01 -8.79 14.74
N ALA A 199 -6.29 -8.13 15.88
CA ALA A 199 -5.36 -7.19 16.50
C ALA A 199 -4.02 -7.85 16.88
N ALA A 200 -4.07 -9.09 17.40
CA ALA A 200 -2.88 -9.86 17.74
C ALA A 200 -2.05 -10.22 16.49
N ASP A 201 -2.71 -10.64 15.40
CA ASP A 201 -2.04 -10.99 14.15
C ASP A 201 -1.42 -9.77 13.45
N MET A 202 -2.14 -8.64 13.44
CA MET A 202 -1.60 -7.37 12.97
C MET A 202 -0.38 -6.93 13.79
N THR A 203 -0.45 -7.08 15.12
CA THR A 203 0.67 -6.77 16.00
C THR A 203 1.86 -7.67 15.70
N ARG A 204 1.66 -8.99 15.56
CA ARG A 204 2.72 -9.94 15.18
C ARG A 204 3.38 -9.55 13.86
N LEU A 205 2.58 -9.28 12.82
CA LEU A 205 3.07 -8.86 11.50
C LEU A 205 3.95 -7.61 11.59
N LEU A 206 3.54 -6.60 12.34
CA LEU A 206 4.31 -5.36 12.50
C LEU A 206 5.61 -5.60 13.28
N LEU A 207 5.61 -6.48 14.28
CA LEU A 207 6.82 -6.84 15.03
C LEU A 207 7.79 -7.70 14.22
N GLU A 208 7.27 -8.62 13.39
CA GLU A 208 8.06 -9.37 12.41
C GLU A 208 8.73 -8.43 11.41
N ALA A 209 8.02 -7.37 10.99
CA ALA A 209 8.57 -6.28 10.18
C ALA A 209 9.55 -5.37 10.95
N ARG A 210 9.76 -5.60 12.25
CA ARG A 210 10.62 -4.84 13.17
C ARG A 210 10.12 -3.42 13.48
N ALA A 211 8.80 -3.23 13.59
CA ALA A 211 8.24 -1.96 14.06
C ALA A 211 8.75 -1.64 15.47
N ASP A 212 9.01 -0.36 15.72
CA ASP A 212 9.61 0.11 16.97
C ASP A 212 8.59 0.15 18.11
N LEU A 213 8.69 -0.84 18.99
CA LEU A 213 7.94 -1.00 20.24
C LEU A 213 8.10 0.17 21.22
N ARG A 214 9.09 1.05 21.04
CA ARG A 214 9.37 2.18 21.94
C ARG A 214 8.62 3.45 21.55
N ARG A 215 8.08 3.52 20.32
CA ARG A 215 7.37 4.72 19.87
C ARG A 215 6.09 4.91 20.67
N ALA A 216 6.04 6.03 21.39
CA ALA A 216 4.87 6.44 22.12
C ALA A 216 3.91 7.25 21.24
N CYS A 217 2.61 7.04 21.43
CA CYS A 217 1.60 7.94 20.91
C CYS A 217 1.44 9.17 21.82
N ALA A 218 0.46 10.03 21.52
CA ALA A 218 0.17 11.21 22.32
C ALA A 218 -0.05 10.84 23.81
N GLY A 219 0.56 11.61 24.72
CA GLY A 219 0.53 11.31 26.16
C GLY A 219 1.61 10.34 26.65
N GLY A 220 2.60 10.02 25.81
CA GLY A 220 3.75 9.19 26.20
C GLY A 220 3.45 7.70 26.30
N GLN A 221 2.22 7.30 25.97
CA GLN A 221 1.77 5.91 26.01
C GLN A 221 2.48 5.08 24.94
N GLY A 222 3.24 4.08 25.38
CA GLY A 222 3.80 3.06 24.47
C GLY A 222 2.72 2.06 24.02
N PRO A 223 3.02 1.21 23.03
CA PRO A 223 2.06 0.22 22.51
C PRO A 223 1.47 -0.70 23.59
N LEU A 224 2.27 -1.08 24.61
CA LEU A 224 1.79 -1.87 25.73
C LEU A 224 0.74 -1.14 26.59
N HIS A 225 0.90 0.17 26.82
CA HIS A 225 -0.10 0.97 27.54
C HIS A 225 -1.42 0.98 26.79
N VAL A 226 -1.36 1.10 25.46
CA VAL A 226 -2.54 1.08 24.59
C VAL A 226 -3.23 -0.29 24.67
N ALA A 227 -2.48 -1.40 24.55
CA ALA A 227 -3.05 -2.74 24.67
C ALA A 227 -3.69 -2.99 26.05
N CYS A 228 -3.11 -2.46 27.13
CA CYS A 228 -3.64 -2.58 28.48
C CYS A 228 -4.86 -1.69 28.77
N SER A 229 -5.21 -0.75 27.89
CA SER A 229 -6.30 0.21 28.14
C SER A 229 -7.70 -0.38 27.96
N HIS A 230 -7.83 -1.59 27.40
CA HIS A 230 -9.12 -2.25 27.17
C HIS A 230 -9.02 -3.77 27.37
N PRO A 231 -10.11 -4.46 27.78
CA PRO A 231 -10.11 -5.90 28.05
C PRO A 231 -9.75 -6.78 26.84
N SER A 232 -10.10 -6.34 25.62
CA SER A 232 -9.83 -7.07 24.39
C SER A 232 -8.35 -7.14 24.02
N GLY A 233 -7.49 -6.36 24.69
CA GLY A 233 -6.06 -6.29 24.39
C GLY A 233 -5.24 -7.46 24.94
N LEU A 234 -5.83 -8.42 25.66
CA LEU A 234 -5.09 -9.50 26.32
C LEU A 234 -4.18 -10.29 25.36
N ASP A 235 -4.67 -10.62 24.17
CA ASP A 235 -3.87 -11.36 23.18
C ASP A 235 -2.71 -10.52 22.63
N VAL A 236 -2.94 -9.21 22.44
CA VAL A 236 -1.89 -8.26 22.05
C VAL A 236 -0.84 -8.13 23.17
N VAL A 237 -1.26 -8.05 24.44
CA VAL A 237 -0.35 -8.03 25.59
C VAL A 237 0.53 -9.28 25.59
N ARG A 238 -0.04 -10.47 25.36
CA ARG A 238 0.74 -11.72 25.25
C ARG A 238 1.80 -11.64 24.15
N VAL A 239 1.44 -11.10 22.98
CA VAL A 239 2.38 -10.89 21.88
C VAL A 239 3.51 -9.93 22.29
N PHE A 240 3.20 -8.83 22.97
CA PHE A 240 4.23 -7.89 23.43
C PHE A 240 5.16 -8.47 24.50
N LEU A 241 4.65 -9.29 25.42
CA LEU A 241 5.47 -9.98 26.41
C LEU A 241 6.44 -10.97 25.74
N GLN A 242 5.97 -11.71 24.73
CA GLN A 242 6.83 -12.58 23.91
C GLN A 242 7.92 -11.78 23.17
N ALA A 243 7.59 -10.57 22.74
CA ALA A 243 8.52 -9.64 22.09
C ALA A 243 9.44 -8.88 23.07
N ARG A 244 9.40 -9.21 24.38
CA ARG A 244 10.24 -8.60 25.44
C ARG A 244 10.11 -7.08 25.51
N VAL A 245 8.88 -6.58 25.40
CA VAL A 245 8.57 -5.16 25.66
C VAL A 245 8.98 -4.76 27.07
N ASP A 246 9.42 -3.51 27.24
CA ASP A 246 9.66 -2.93 28.57
C ASP A 246 8.33 -2.69 29.29
N ILE A 247 8.07 -3.51 30.31
CA ILE A 247 6.82 -3.49 31.09
C ILE A 247 6.79 -2.36 32.14
N ASP A 248 7.96 -1.85 32.53
CA ASP A 248 8.11 -0.84 33.58
C ASP A 248 8.17 0.59 33.02
N ARG A 249 8.19 0.72 31.68
CA ARG A 249 8.07 2.02 31.01
C ARG A 249 6.81 2.73 31.51
N VAL A 250 6.96 4.00 31.86
CA VAL A 250 5.86 4.89 32.25
C VAL A 250 5.42 5.82 31.13
N ASP A 251 4.12 6.15 31.10
CA ASP A 251 3.56 7.21 30.27
C ASP A 251 3.90 8.62 30.81
N SER A 252 3.42 9.68 30.15
CA SER A 252 3.66 11.06 30.59
C SER A 252 3.03 11.41 31.94
N SER A 253 2.13 10.56 32.45
CA SER A 253 1.50 10.70 33.77
C SER A 253 2.19 9.83 34.84
N GLY A 254 3.32 9.19 34.51
CA GLY A 254 4.05 8.32 35.43
C GLY A 254 3.39 6.95 35.67
N ARG A 255 2.42 6.54 34.84
CA ARG A 255 1.72 5.26 34.98
C ARG A 255 2.41 4.20 34.15
N THR A 256 2.61 3.01 34.72
CA THR A 256 3.00 1.82 33.94
C THR A 256 1.79 1.23 33.21
N ALA A 257 2.04 0.31 32.27
CA ALA A 257 0.96 -0.40 31.59
C ALA A 257 0.07 -1.20 32.56
N LEU A 258 0.63 -1.70 33.67
CA LEU A 258 -0.15 -2.40 34.71
C LEU A 258 -1.14 -1.44 35.42
N CYS A 259 -0.70 -0.21 35.73
CA CYS A 259 -1.59 0.81 36.29
C CYS A 259 -2.77 1.13 35.37
N VAL A 260 -2.56 1.05 34.05
CA VAL A 260 -3.60 1.30 33.04
C VAL A 260 -4.61 0.14 32.95
N ALA A 261 -4.19 -1.11 33.20
CA ALA A 261 -5.06 -2.29 33.15
C ALA A 261 -5.95 -2.49 34.40
N ALA A 262 -5.53 -1.94 35.54
CA ALA A 262 -6.18 -2.13 36.84
C ALA A 262 -7.71 -1.89 36.86
N PRO A 263 -8.29 -0.88 36.16
CA PRO A 263 -9.72 -0.60 36.23
C PRO A 263 -10.63 -1.74 35.73
N TRP A 264 -10.14 -2.59 34.81
CA TRP A 264 -10.97 -3.66 34.24
C TRP A 264 -10.54 -5.08 34.64
N MET A 265 -9.33 -5.26 35.19
CA MET A 265 -8.93 -6.53 35.79
C MET A 265 -9.84 -6.96 36.96
N LEU A 266 -10.53 -6.01 37.61
CA LEU A 266 -11.52 -6.27 38.66
C LEU A 266 -12.81 -6.95 38.18
N PHE A 267 -13.07 -7.01 36.87
CA PHE A 267 -14.28 -7.63 36.30
C PHE A 267 -14.01 -9.02 35.68
N LEU A 268 -12.82 -9.59 35.89
CA LEU A 268 -12.42 -10.91 35.38
C LEU A 268 -12.46 -12.01 36.45
N GLU A 269 -13.04 -11.75 37.62
CA GLU A 269 -13.34 -12.76 38.65
C GLU A 269 -14.69 -13.45 38.43
#